data_AF-X8DKB4-F1
#
_entry.id   AF-X8DKB4-F1
#
_cell.length_a   1.000
_cell.length_b   1.000
_cell.length_c   1.000
_cell.angle_alpha   90.00
_cell.angle_beta   90.00
_cell.angle_gamma   90.00
#
_symmetry.space_group_name_H-M   'P 1'
#
loop_
_entity.id
_entity.type
_entity.pdbx_description
1 polymer ?
#
loop_
_entity_poly.entity_id
_entity_poly.type
_entity_poly.pdbx_seq_one_letter_code
_entity_poly.pdbx_strand_id
1 'polypeptide(L)'
;MNVTVSRPRPPAIDARRWPAVAKVPSGLLAAAGGAIAEWLLRRAAAELPLRLVYPDGTVVGAGDAASPALVIARPDRFARRVGRYGLIGFGESYMAGEWHSDDLCGLLTVLATVVSDLVPPPIQWLRPIAHIAQPRPPRDGTAQARHNVAAHYDLSNELFAEFLDETMTYSCALFTDLPASWSDLPGRSDARSTGCLTLPECVAAAAYWRSGPVGASCASVRPQEERMSAR
;
A
#
# COMPACT_ATOMS: atom_id res chain seq x y z
N MET A 1 23.06 21.47 -3.76
CA MET A 1 22.32 21.50 -5.05
C MET A 1 20.85 21.31 -4.73
N ASN A 2 20.02 22.35 -4.85
CA ASN A 2 18.58 22.25 -4.62
C ASN A 2 17.91 21.66 -5.86
N VAL A 3 17.49 20.40 -5.80
CA VAL A 3 16.61 19.83 -6.82
C VAL A 3 15.22 20.41 -6.59
N THR A 4 14.88 21.46 -7.32
CA THR A 4 13.52 22.00 -7.34
C THR A 4 12.68 21.11 -8.26
N VAL A 5 12.03 20.08 -7.70
CA VAL A 5 11.04 19.29 -8.45
C VAL A 5 9.77 20.11 -8.58
N SER A 6 9.70 20.94 -9.62
CA SER A 6 8.46 21.62 -10.00
C SER A 6 7.59 20.61 -10.74
N ARG A 7 6.73 19.88 -10.02
CA ARG A 7 5.76 18.98 -10.66
C ARG A 7 4.60 19.80 -11.22
N PRO A 8 4.14 19.52 -12.47
CA PRO A 8 2.96 20.15 -13.02
C PRO A 8 1.74 19.91 -12.13
N ARG A 9 0.89 20.92 -12.02
CA ARG A 9 -0.39 20.86 -11.31
C ARG A 9 -1.12 19.58 -11.72
N PRO A 10 -1.60 18.75 -10.78
CA PRO A 10 -2.36 17.56 -11.15
C PRO A 10 -3.54 17.99 -12.02
N PRO A 11 -3.85 17.24 -13.09
CA PRO A 11 -4.99 17.55 -13.95
C PRO A 11 -6.25 17.69 -13.11
N ALA A 12 -7.16 18.57 -13.51
CA ALA A 12 -8.41 18.78 -12.80
C ALA A 12 -9.15 17.43 -12.65
N ILE A 13 -9.50 17.07 -11.42
CA ILE A 13 -10.20 15.81 -11.13
C ILE A 13 -11.53 15.85 -11.87
N ASP A 14 -11.77 14.85 -12.74
CA ASP A 14 -13.06 14.69 -13.39
C ASP A 14 -14.09 14.25 -12.35
N ALA A 15 -14.91 15.20 -11.89
CA ALA A 15 -15.93 14.95 -10.86
C ALA A 15 -17.07 14.04 -11.32
N ARG A 16 -17.26 13.85 -12.64
CA ARG A 16 -18.27 12.90 -13.16
C ARG A 16 -17.75 11.48 -13.07
N ARG A 17 -16.47 11.27 -13.38
CA ARG A 17 -15.82 9.96 -13.32
C ARG A 17 -15.39 9.58 -11.91
N TRP A 18 -14.95 10.55 -11.10
CA TRP A 18 -14.37 10.34 -9.76
C TRP A 18 -15.01 11.26 -8.71
N PRO A 19 -16.32 11.12 -8.44
CA PRO A 19 -17.05 12.01 -7.53
C PRO A 19 -16.53 11.96 -6.09
N ALA A 20 -16.08 10.80 -5.61
CA ALA A 20 -15.53 10.63 -4.26
C ALA A 20 -14.19 11.38 -4.10
N VAL A 21 -13.33 11.32 -5.11
CA VAL A 21 -12.04 12.04 -5.16
C VAL A 21 -12.26 13.55 -5.32
N ALA A 22 -13.28 13.97 -6.08
CA ALA A 22 -13.56 15.39 -6.27
C ALA A 22 -14.13 16.08 -5.02
N LYS A 23 -14.88 15.35 -4.18
CA LYS A 23 -15.58 15.93 -3.02
C LYS A 23 -14.76 15.79 -1.73
N VAL A 24 -14.43 16.92 -1.12
CA VAL A 24 -13.79 16.96 0.20
C VAL A 24 -14.86 16.88 1.30
N PRO A 25 -14.66 16.06 2.35
CA PRO A 25 -15.53 16.09 3.53
C PRO A 25 -15.60 17.49 4.17
N SER A 26 -16.80 17.91 4.54
CA SER A 26 -17.07 19.23 5.12
C SER A 26 -17.92 19.12 6.39
N GLY A 27 -17.88 20.17 7.22
CA GLY A 27 -18.64 20.27 8.47
C GLY A 27 -17.83 19.93 9.73
N LEU A 28 -18.46 20.10 10.89
CA LEU A 28 -17.79 20.00 12.20
C LEU A 28 -17.22 18.61 12.47
N LEU A 29 -17.95 17.55 12.14
CA LEU A 29 -17.47 16.17 12.30
C LEU A 29 -16.25 15.87 11.42
N ALA A 30 -16.23 16.41 10.19
CA ALA A 30 -15.08 16.25 9.31
C ALA A 30 -13.85 17.01 9.83
N ALA A 31 -14.05 18.21 10.38
CA ALA A 31 -12.98 18.99 11.00
C ALA A 31 -12.41 18.29 12.25
N ALA A 32 -13.28 17.80 13.14
CA ALA A 32 -12.87 17.06 14.33
C ALA A 32 -12.14 15.75 13.98
N GLY A 33 -12.68 14.97 13.04
CA GLY A 33 -12.02 13.77 12.53
C GLY A 33 -10.67 14.08 11.87
N GLY A 34 -10.58 15.20 11.14
CA GLY A 34 -9.32 15.66 10.56
C GLY A 34 -8.27 16.02 11.60
N ALA A 35 -8.64 16.72 12.67
CA ALA A 35 -7.72 17.02 13.76
C ALA A 35 -7.17 15.76 14.44
N ILE A 36 -8.03 14.74 14.64
CA ILE A 36 -7.61 13.44 15.18
C ILE A 36 -6.65 12.74 14.21
N ALA A 37 -6.96 12.73 12.91
CA ALA A 37 -6.12 12.11 11.89
C ALA A 37 -4.74 12.78 11.80
N GLU A 38 -4.68 14.11 11.84
CA GLU A 38 -3.42 14.85 11.86
C GLU A 38 -2.60 14.54 13.11
N TRP A 39 -3.24 14.50 14.28
CA TRP A 39 -2.57 14.13 15.53
C TRP A 39 -1.98 12.72 15.47
N LEU A 40 -2.74 11.73 15.01
CA LEU A 40 -2.27 10.36 14.84
C LEU A 40 -1.11 10.28 13.85
N LEU A 41 -1.20 11.00 12.73
CA LEU A 41 -0.14 11.01 11.72
C LEU A 41 1.16 11.62 12.27
N ARG A 42 1.09 12.75 12.97
CA ARG A 42 2.26 13.37 13.61
C ARG A 42 2.87 12.46 14.67
N ARG A 43 2.04 11.75 15.43
CA ARG A 43 2.50 10.76 16.41
C ARG A 43 3.24 9.61 15.72
N ALA A 44 2.65 9.03 14.67
CA ALA A 44 3.30 7.96 13.91
C ALA A 44 4.62 8.43 13.29
N ALA A 45 4.66 9.63 12.72
CA ALA A 45 5.86 10.22 12.17
C ALA A 45 6.98 10.44 13.21
N ALA A 46 6.63 10.63 14.49
CA ALA A 46 7.60 10.78 15.57
C ALA A 46 8.29 9.46 15.96
N GLU A 47 7.71 8.32 15.63
CA GLU A 47 8.24 6.99 15.94
C GLU A 47 8.83 6.28 14.70
N LEU A 48 8.54 6.79 13.51
CA LEU A 48 8.94 6.19 12.24
C LEU A 48 10.05 6.98 11.53
N PRO A 49 10.91 6.29 10.75
CA PRO A 49 11.91 6.94 9.91
C PRO A 49 11.24 7.56 8.67
N LEU A 50 10.38 8.56 8.89
CA LEU A 50 9.70 9.31 7.83
C LEU A 50 9.64 10.79 8.19
N ARG A 51 9.40 11.62 7.17
CA ARG A 51 9.24 13.06 7.31
C ARG A 51 7.89 13.51 6.77
N LEU A 52 7.17 14.33 7.53
CA LEU A 52 6.01 15.08 7.07
C LEU A 52 6.49 16.47 6.66
N VAL A 53 6.27 16.85 5.41
CA VAL A 53 6.65 18.17 4.89
C VAL A 53 5.39 18.95 4.59
N TYR A 54 5.24 20.13 5.20
CA TYR A 54 4.08 21.00 5.07
C TYR A 54 4.36 22.19 4.13
N PRO A 55 3.31 22.87 3.61
CA PRO A 55 3.48 23.96 2.64
C PRO A 55 4.18 25.20 3.19
N ASP A 56 4.16 25.38 4.51
CA ASP A 56 4.85 26.45 5.24
C ASP A 56 6.35 26.17 5.42
N GLY A 57 6.85 25.03 4.91
CA GLY A 57 8.23 24.59 5.09
C GLY A 57 8.46 23.83 6.39
N THR A 58 7.44 23.65 7.22
CA THR A 58 7.55 22.86 8.45
C THR A 58 7.82 21.39 8.11
N VAL A 59 8.84 20.80 8.76
CA VAL A 59 9.16 19.38 8.65
C VAL A 59 9.03 18.74 10.03
N VAL A 60 8.25 17.67 10.11
CA VAL A 60 7.97 16.93 11.36
C VAL A 60 8.26 15.44 11.15
N GLY A 61 8.91 14.79 12.11
CA GLY A 61 9.12 13.34 12.11
C GLY A 61 10.49 12.96 12.65
N ALA A 62 10.71 11.67 12.86
CA ALA A 62 11.99 11.11 13.31
C ALA A 62 12.93 10.73 12.16
N GLY A 63 12.46 10.82 10.91
CA GLY A 63 13.29 10.56 9.73
C GLY A 63 14.32 11.67 9.45
N ASP A 64 15.48 11.26 8.94
CA ASP A 64 16.54 12.14 8.45
C ASP A 64 16.31 12.57 6.99
N ALA A 65 17.28 13.29 6.40
CA ALA A 65 17.18 13.76 5.01
C ALA A 65 17.08 12.62 3.98
N ALA A 66 17.58 11.42 4.29
CA ALA A 66 17.49 10.23 3.44
C ALA A 66 16.17 9.48 3.61
N SER A 67 15.44 9.73 4.69
CA SER A 67 14.17 9.09 4.99
C SER A 67 13.07 9.54 4.01
N PRO A 68 12.12 8.65 3.65
CA PRO A 68 10.99 8.97 2.79
C PRO A 68 10.15 10.14 3.33
N ALA A 69 9.70 11.01 2.43
CA ALA A 69 8.92 12.19 2.77
C ALA A 69 7.47 12.06 2.30
N LEU A 70 6.53 12.35 3.19
CA LEU A 70 5.13 12.61 2.87
C LEU A 70 4.96 14.12 2.77
N VAL A 71 4.90 14.62 1.53
CA VAL A 71 4.77 16.05 1.24
C VAL A 71 3.30 16.42 1.12
N ILE A 72 2.80 17.13 2.13
CA ILE A 72 1.40 17.52 2.26
C ILE A 72 1.20 18.87 1.58
N ALA A 73 0.51 18.89 0.44
CA ALA A 73 0.22 20.10 -0.31
C ALA A 73 -1.03 20.83 0.22
N ARG A 74 -2.02 20.09 0.74
CA ARG A 74 -3.30 20.63 1.26
C ARG A 74 -3.67 19.99 2.60
N PRO A 75 -3.06 20.42 3.71
CA PRO A 75 -3.21 19.78 5.02
C PRO A 75 -4.66 19.59 5.48
N ASP A 76 -5.49 20.64 5.39
CA ASP A 76 -6.89 20.57 5.81
C ASP A 76 -7.70 19.53 5.02
N ARG A 77 -7.54 19.49 3.69
CA ARG A 77 -8.31 18.56 2.85
C ARG A 77 -7.86 17.12 3.06
N PHE A 78 -6.54 16.92 3.10
CA PHE A 78 -5.92 15.63 3.39
C PHE A 78 -6.40 15.09 4.75
N ALA A 79 -6.27 15.89 5.81
CA ALA A 79 -6.66 15.50 7.15
C ALA A 79 -8.15 15.13 7.23
N ARG A 80 -9.03 15.94 6.63
CA ARG A 80 -10.48 15.66 6.62
C ARG A 80 -10.84 14.38 5.88
N ARG A 81 -10.15 14.05 4.77
CA ARG A 81 -10.36 12.77 4.06
C ARG A 81 -9.89 11.59 4.88
N VAL A 82 -8.69 11.66 5.44
CA VAL A 82 -8.15 10.58 6.29
C VAL A 82 -9.03 10.40 7.53
N GLY A 83 -9.44 11.49 8.18
CA GLY A 83 -10.31 11.43 9.35
C GLY A 83 -11.71 10.86 9.07
N ARG A 84 -12.25 11.08 7.85
CA ARG A 84 -13.58 10.59 7.48
C ARG A 84 -13.57 9.17 6.89
N TYR A 85 -12.57 8.84 6.07
CA TYR A 85 -12.54 7.63 5.23
C TYR A 85 -11.32 6.73 5.50
N GLY A 86 -10.46 7.08 6.47
CA GLY A 86 -9.28 6.29 6.84
C GLY A 86 -8.32 6.09 5.67
N LEU A 87 -7.89 4.84 5.45
CA LEU A 87 -6.97 4.45 4.39
C LEU A 87 -7.52 4.73 2.98
N ILE A 88 -8.84 4.67 2.78
CA ILE A 88 -9.45 5.05 1.50
C ILE A 88 -9.24 6.55 1.27
N GLY A 89 -9.50 7.37 2.29
CA GLY A 89 -9.26 8.82 2.22
C GLY A 89 -7.78 9.17 2.01
N PHE A 90 -6.87 8.35 2.53
CA PHE A 90 -5.43 8.47 2.28
C PHE A 90 -5.07 8.25 0.80
N GLY A 91 -5.64 7.23 0.16
CA GLY A 91 -5.45 6.99 -1.28
C GLY A 91 -6.14 8.06 -2.15
N GLU A 92 -7.39 8.42 -1.84
CA GLU A 92 -8.13 9.45 -2.56
C GLU A 92 -7.45 10.82 -2.48
N SER A 93 -6.85 11.16 -1.33
CA SER A 93 -6.10 12.41 -1.16
C SER A 93 -4.80 12.43 -1.99
N TYR A 94 -4.17 11.28 -2.24
CA TYR A 94 -3.06 11.16 -3.20
C TYR A 94 -3.56 11.42 -4.62
N MET A 95 -4.65 10.78 -5.03
CA MET A 95 -5.27 10.99 -6.35
C MET A 95 -5.71 12.45 -6.55
N ALA A 96 -6.19 13.09 -5.49
CA ALA A 96 -6.59 14.50 -5.49
C ALA A 96 -5.40 15.49 -5.43
N GLY A 97 -4.16 14.99 -5.32
CA GLY A 97 -2.96 15.79 -5.20
C GLY A 97 -2.92 16.64 -3.93
N GLU A 98 -3.50 16.15 -2.84
CA GLU A 98 -3.46 16.78 -1.52
C GLU A 98 -2.18 16.41 -0.76
N TRP A 99 -1.53 15.30 -1.11
CA TRP A 99 -0.19 14.94 -0.71
C TRP A 99 0.53 14.14 -1.82
N HIS A 100 1.85 14.03 -1.73
CA HIS A 100 2.69 13.21 -2.61
C HIS A 100 3.99 12.77 -1.92
N SER A 101 4.78 11.95 -2.59
CA SER A 101 6.12 11.53 -2.16
C SER A 101 7.02 11.34 -3.38
N ASP A 102 8.32 11.62 -3.21
CA ASP A 102 9.34 11.32 -4.23
C ASP A 102 9.75 9.84 -4.20
N ASP A 103 9.57 9.17 -3.06
CA ASP A 103 9.76 7.73 -2.88
C ASP A 103 8.47 7.12 -2.30
N LEU A 104 7.47 6.96 -3.17
CA LEU A 104 6.17 6.44 -2.77
C LEU A 104 6.26 5.02 -2.20
N CYS A 105 7.09 4.15 -2.81
CA CYS A 105 7.25 2.78 -2.35
C CYS A 105 7.88 2.74 -0.95
N GLY A 106 9.00 3.43 -0.75
CA GLY A 106 9.66 3.48 0.57
C GLY A 106 8.76 4.08 1.64
N LEU A 107 8.03 5.15 1.32
CA LEU A 107 7.05 5.74 2.24
C LEU A 107 5.97 4.73 2.65
N LEU A 108 5.36 4.04 1.68
CA LEU A 108 4.32 3.05 1.96
C LEU A 108 4.87 1.83 2.71
N THR A 109 6.11 1.42 2.46
CA THR A 109 6.78 0.35 3.22
C THR A 109 6.94 0.74 4.69
N VAL A 110 7.41 1.96 4.98
CA VAL A 110 7.52 2.46 6.37
C VAL A 110 6.16 2.57 7.03
N LEU A 111 5.15 3.09 6.34
CA LEU A 111 3.79 3.16 6.90
C LEU A 111 3.22 1.76 7.15
N ALA A 112 3.49 0.78 6.27
CA ALA A 112 2.98 -0.58 6.41
C ALA A 112 3.48 -1.29 7.69
N THR A 113 4.63 -0.90 8.26
CA THR A 113 5.10 -1.49 9.52
C THR A 113 4.20 -1.15 10.71
N VAL A 114 3.45 -0.05 10.62
CA VAL A 114 2.52 0.41 11.68
C VAL A 114 1.05 0.33 11.28
N VAL A 115 0.71 0.02 10.02
CA VAL A 115 -0.70 -0.10 9.60
C VAL A 115 -1.44 -1.15 10.45
N SER A 116 -0.75 -2.19 10.90
CA SER A 116 -1.27 -3.21 11.83
C SER A 116 -1.59 -2.66 13.24
N ASP A 117 -0.87 -1.61 13.67
CA ASP A 117 -0.91 -1.01 15.00
C ASP A 117 -1.49 0.43 15.01
N LEU A 118 -1.95 0.91 13.85
CA LEU A 118 -2.35 2.31 13.61
C LEU A 118 -3.58 2.74 14.42
N VAL A 119 -4.31 1.77 14.99
CA VAL A 119 -5.39 2.02 15.95
C VAL A 119 -4.84 1.76 17.35
N PRO A 120 -4.57 2.82 18.15
CA PRO A 120 -4.10 2.68 19.51
C PRO A 120 -5.06 1.78 20.32
N PRO A 121 -4.57 0.94 21.25
CA PRO A 121 -5.41 0.15 22.16
C PRO A 121 -6.61 0.92 22.78
N PRO A 122 -6.48 2.19 23.21
CA PRO A 122 -7.62 2.96 23.75
C PRO A 122 -8.64 3.44 22.71
N ILE A 123 -8.44 3.23 21.41
CA ILE A 123 -9.41 3.52 20.33
C ILE A 123 -9.94 2.22 19.71
N GLN A 124 -9.28 1.08 19.95
CA GLN A 124 -9.74 -0.22 19.45
C GLN A 124 -11.12 -0.63 20.00
N TRP A 125 -11.57 -0.08 21.13
CA TRP A 125 -12.94 -0.31 21.64
C TRP A 125 -14.02 0.36 20.77
N LEU A 126 -13.67 1.35 19.93
CA LEU A 126 -14.56 1.99 18.95
C LEU A 126 -14.61 1.23 17.62
N ARG A 127 -13.73 0.24 17.41
CA ARG A 127 -13.69 -0.60 16.21
C ARG A 127 -15.06 -1.23 15.86
N PRO A 128 -15.88 -1.71 16.83
CA PRO A 128 -17.23 -2.19 16.55
C PRO A 128 -18.18 -1.09 16.03
N ILE A 129 -18.02 0.16 16.48
CA ILE A 129 -18.86 1.29 16.07
C ILE A 129 -18.54 1.71 14.63
N ALA A 130 -17.27 1.63 14.22
CA ALA A 130 -16.86 1.81 12.83
C ALA A 130 -17.49 0.75 11.89
N HIS A 131 -17.67 -0.48 12.36
CA HIS A 131 -18.37 -1.53 11.61
C HIS A 131 -19.89 -1.30 11.54
N ILE A 132 -20.50 -0.66 12.54
CA ILE A 132 -21.94 -0.31 12.54
C ILE A 132 -22.23 0.83 11.54
N ALA A 133 -21.26 1.72 11.30
CA ALA A 133 -21.37 2.82 10.33
C ALA A 133 -21.11 2.38 8.88
N GLN A 134 -20.66 1.16 8.63
CA GLN A 134 -20.59 0.61 7.28
C GLN A 134 -22.02 0.32 6.82
N PRO A 135 -22.47 0.91 5.68
CA PRO A 135 -23.71 0.49 5.07
C PRO A 135 -23.65 -1.03 4.91
N ARG A 136 -24.63 -1.74 5.47
CA ARG A 136 -24.78 -3.17 5.18
C ARG A 136 -24.76 -3.30 3.66
N PRO A 137 -23.88 -4.16 3.08
CA PRO A 137 -23.96 -4.41 1.66
C PRO A 137 -25.40 -4.82 1.35
N PRO A 138 -26.03 -4.26 0.30
CA PRO A 138 -27.27 -4.81 -0.20
C PRO A 138 -27.09 -6.33 -0.34
N ARG A 139 -28.11 -7.11 -0.02
CA ARG A 139 -28.06 -8.55 -0.31
C ARG A 139 -27.94 -8.69 -1.83
N ASP A 140 -26.72 -8.89 -2.31
CA ASP A 140 -26.36 -8.73 -3.71
C ASP A 140 -27.04 -9.82 -4.56
N GLY A 141 -28.00 -9.40 -5.38
CA GLY A 141 -28.50 -10.22 -6.49
C GLY A 141 -27.43 -10.33 -7.58
N THR A 142 -27.43 -11.44 -8.31
CA THR A 142 -26.50 -11.70 -9.45
C THR A 142 -26.43 -10.58 -10.48
N ALA A 143 -27.49 -9.76 -10.60
CA ALA A 143 -27.52 -8.57 -11.47
C ALA A 143 -26.62 -7.42 -10.99
N GLN A 144 -26.58 -7.15 -9.67
CA GLN A 144 -25.70 -6.11 -9.10
C GLN A 144 -24.23 -6.57 -9.16
N ALA A 145 -23.98 -7.87 -8.93
CA ALA A 145 -22.65 -8.45 -9.10
C ALA A 145 -22.15 -8.30 -10.55
N ARG A 146 -22.99 -8.56 -11.55
CA ARG A 146 -22.67 -8.34 -12.97
C ARG A 146 -22.39 -6.87 -13.28
N HIS A 147 -23.17 -5.95 -12.73
CA HIS A 147 -22.96 -4.51 -12.92
C HIS A 147 -21.65 -4.03 -12.29
N ASN A 148 -21.34 -4.50 -11.07
CA ASN A 148 -20.10 -4.17 -10.37
C ASN A 148 -18.87 -4.74 -11.11
N VAL A 149 -18.94 -5.98 -11.62
CA VAL A 149 -17.87 -6.61 -12.41
C VAL A 149 -17.67 -5.88 -13.74
N ALA A 150 -18.76 -5.57 -14.46
CA ALA A 150 -18.69 -4.82 -15.72
C ALA A 150 -18.14 -3.40 -15.53
N ALA A 151 -18.41 -2.77 -14.39
CA ALA A 151 -17.85 -1.46 -14.06
C ALA A 151 -16.36 -1.49 -13.66
N HIS A 152 -15.79 -2.67 -13.33
CA HIS A 152 -14.46 -2.78 -12.71
C HIS A 152 -13.43 -3.59 -13.49
N TYR A 153 -13.74 -4.15 -14.66
CA TYR A 153 -12.79 -4.95 -15.46
C TYR A 153 -12.91 -4.75 -16.97
N ASP A 154 -13.12 -3.50 -17.41
CA ASP A 154 -12.93 -3.13 -18.82
C ASP A 154 -11.53 -2.51 -19.05
N LEU A 155 -10.53 -3.04 -18.33
CA LEU A 155 -9.12 -2.75 -18.63
C LEU A 155 -8.73 -3.64 -19.80
N SER A 156 -8.44 -3.04 -20.96
CA SER A 156 -8.09 -3.79 -22.16
C SER A 156 -6.82 -4.62 -21.92
N ASN A 157 -6.73 -5.78 -22.57
CA ASN A 157 -5.51 -6.58 -22.58
C ASN A 157 -4.29 -5.78 -23.03
N GLU A 158 -4.49 -4.72 -23.82
CA GLU A 158 -3.43 -3.80 -24.24
C GLU A 158 -2.75 -3.13 -23.04
N LEU A 159 -3.51 -2.65 -22.06
CA LEU A 159 -2.91 -2.04 -20.87
C LEU A 159 -2.11 -3.08 -20.07
N PHE A 160 -2.65 -4.28 -19.90
CA PHE A 160 -1.97 -5.34 -19.16
C PHE A 160 -0.68 -5.78 -19.85
N ALA A 161 -0.67 -5.83 -21.19
CA ALA A 161 0.51 -6.16 -21.98
C ALA A 161 1.66 -5.16 -21.82
N GLU A 162 1.40 -3.92 -21.38
CA GLU A 162 2.45 -2.91 -21.14
C GLU A 162 3.30 -3.22 -19.89
N PHE A 163 2.79 -4.01 -18.93
CA PHE A 163 3.50 -4.25 -17.66
C PHE A 163 3.54 -5.70 -17.18
N LEU A 164 2.81 -6.61 -17.82
CA LEU A 164 2.91 -8.05 -17.56
C LEU A 164 3.93 -8.70 -18.50
N ASP A 165 4.41 -9.88 -18.12
CA ASP A 165 5.24 -10.71 -18.99
C ASP A 165 4.39 -11.34 -20.11
N GLU A 166 5.05 -12.03 -21.04
CA GLU A 166 4.40 -12.66 -22.20
C GLU A 166 3.31 -13.68 -21.81
N THR A 167 3.37 -14.24 -20.60
CA THR A 167 2.34 -15.17 -20.10
C THR A 167 1.05 -14.47 -19.66
N MET A 168 1.03 -13.13 -19.60
CA MET A 168 -0.10 -12.31 -19.12
C MET A 168 -0.53 -12.68 -17.69
N THR A 169 0.42 -13.17 -16.88
CA THR A 169 0.11 -13.67 -15.54
C THR A 169 0.02 -12.53 -14.53
N TYR A 170 -1.20 -12.20 -14.10
CA TYR A 170 -1.42 -11.24 -13.01
C TYR A 170 -1.40 -11.93 -11.63
N SER A 171 -0.27 -12.51 -11.27
CA SER A 171 -0.03 -13.11 -9.95
C SER A 171 1.45 -12.98 -9.53
N CYS A 172 1.80 -13.33 -8.29
CA CYS A 172 3.20 -13.24 -7.84
C CYS A 172 4.07 -14.29 -8.54
N ALA A 173 5.19 -13.85 -9.12
CA ALA A 173 6.29 -14.71 -9.53
C ALA A 173 7.10 -15.21 -8.32
N LEU A 174 7.77 -16.37 -8.47
CA LEU A 174 8.70 -16.91 -7.48
C LEU A 174 10.16 -16.77 -7.98
N PHE A 175 10.94 -15.93 -7.30
CA PHE A 175 12.38 -15.79 -7.54
C PHE A 175 13.17 -16.55 -6.48
N THR A 176 14.07 -17.43 -6.92
CA THR A 176 14.97 -18.21 -6.05
C THR A 176 16.23 -17.43 -5.67
N ASP A 177 16.62 -16.49 -6.53
CA ASP A 177 17.86 -15.73 -6.42
C ASP A 177 17.59 -14.25 -6.67
N LEU A 178 18.36 -13.38 -6.00
CA LEU A 178 18.27 -11.92 -6.13
C LEU A 178 19.65 -11.33 -6.46
N PRO A 179 19.73 -10.22 -7.22
CA PRO A 179 18.62 -9.44 -7.76
C PRO A 179 17.94 -10.11 -8.95
N ALA A 180 16.61 -10.06 -8.97
CA ALA A 180 15.83 -10.54 -10.11
C ALA A 180 15.83 -9.52 -11.26
N SER A 181 15.80 -10.00 -12.50
CA SER A 181 15.70 -9.19 -13.71
C SER A 181 14.45 -9.53 -14.52
N TRP A 182 14.07 -8.64 -15.44
CA TRP A 182 12.92 -8.88 -16.34
C TRP A 182 13.09 -10.16 -17.17
N SER A 183 14.32 -10.48 -17.58
CA SER A 183 14.63 -11.73 -18.30
C SER A 183 14.39 -13.00 -17.48
N ASP A 184 14.28 -12.88 -16.16
CA ASP A 184 14.01 -14.02 -15.28
C ASP A 184 12.52 -14.34 -15.17
N LEU A 185 11.61 -13.46 -15.60
CA LEU A 185 10.16 -13.61 -15.36
C LEU A 185 9.48 -14.80 -16.06
N PRO A 186 9.80 -15.16 -17.32
CA PRO A 186 9.05 -16.19 -18.04
C PRO A 186 8.97 -17.52 -17.26
N GLY A 187 7.75 -18.01 -17.03
CA GLY A 187 7.51 -19.31 -16.36
C GLY A 187 7.65 -19.33 -14.84
N ARG A 188 8.04 -18.23 -14.17
CA ARG A 188 8.18 -18.19 -12.70
C ARG A 188 6.86 -18.06 -11.95
N SER A 189 5.81 -17.62 -12.63
CA SER A 189 4.44 -17.58 -12.07
C SER A 189 3.74 -18.95 -12.15
N ASP A 190 4.10 -19.77 -13.14
CA ASP A 190 3.53 -21.11 -13.36
C ASP A 190 4.12 -22.19 -12.43
N ALA A 191 5.30 -21.96 -11.87
CA ALA A 191 5.92 -22.88 -10.91
C ALA A 191 5.06 -23.13 -9.65
N ARG A 192 4.11 -22.22 -9.34
CA ARG A 192 3.14 -22.39 -8.25
C ARG A 192 2.04 -23.40 -8.59
N SER A 193 1.63 -23.45 -9.85
CA SER A 193 0.51 -24.23 -10.38
C SER A 193 0.85 -25.71 -10.55
N THR A 194 2.11 -26.02 -10.87
CA THR A 194 2.53 -27.35 -11.35
C THR A 194 3.16 -28.25 -10.28
N GLY A 195 3.01 -27.97 -8.98
CA GLY A 195 3.33 -28.96 -7.93
C GLY A 195 4.18 -28.50 -6.74
N CYS A 196 3.98 -27.28 -6.22
CA CYS A 196 4.77 -26.74 -5.10
C CYS A 196 3.98 -26.61 -3.78
N LEU A 197 2.90 -27.37 -3.59
CA LEU A 197 2.20 -27.48 -2.30
C LEU A 197 2.67 -28.66 -1.43
N THR A 198 3.62 -29.47 -1.92
CA THR A 198 4.15 -30.65 -1.21
C THR A 198 5.63 -30.55 -0.84
N LEU A 199 6.31 -29.44 -1.15
CA LEU A 199 7.72 -29.26 -0.80
C LEU A 199 7.86 -28.61 0.60
N PRO A 200 8.62 -29.23 1.53
CA PRO A 200 8.89 -28.67 2.87
C PRO A 200 9.50 -27.25 2.84
N GLU A 201 10.16 -26.89 1.74
CA GLU A 201 10.83 -25.60 1.53
C GLU A 201 9.85 -24.42 1.51
N CYS A 202 8.63 -24.60 0.98
CA CYS A 202 7.60 -23.57 0.99
C CYS A 202 7.10 -23.25 2.41
N VAL A 203 7.02 -24.27 3.27
CA VAL A 203 6.63 -24.10 4.69
C VAL A 203 7.75 -23.40 5.46
N ALA A 204 9.01 -23.71 5.15
CA ALA A 204 10.18 -23.06 5.76
C ALA A 204 10.30 -21.58 5.40
N ALA A 205 10.07 -21.21 4.13
CA ALA A 205 10.09 -19.81 3.68
C ALA A 205 8.98 -18.97 4.35
N ALA A 206 7.78 -19.53 4.50
CA ALA A 206 6.68 -18.88 5.20
C ALA A 206 6.93 -18.76 6.73
N ALA A 207 7.63 -19.73 7.33
CA ALA A 207 8.02 -19.68 8.74
C ALA A 207 9.15 -18.68 9.01
N TYR A 208 10.11 -18.54 8.09
CA TYR A 208 11.20 -17.57 8.17
C TYR A 208 10.68 -16.12 8.13
N TRP A 209 9.73 -15.81 7.25
CA TRP A 209 9.09 -14.48 7.21
C TRP A 209 8.32 -14.13 8.49
N ARG A 210 7.90 -15.15 9.25
CA ARG A 210 7.13 -14.97 10.49
C ARG A 210 8.02 -14.81 11.74
N SER A 211 9.33 -15.09 11.63
CA SER A 211 10.23 -15.18 12.80
C SER A 211 11.61 -14.54 12.61
N GLY A 212 12.00 -14.13 11.40
CA GLY A 212 13.29 -13.50 11.13
C GLY A 212 13.32 -12.00 11.48
N PRO A 213 14.43 -11.48 12.04
CA PRO A 213 14.58 -10.04 12.23
C PRO A 213 14.63 -9.33 10.86
N VAL A 214 14.00 -8.15 10.81
CA VAL A 214 13.97 -7.27 9.62
C VAL A 214 15.42 -6.93 9.24
N GLY A 215 15.94 -7.54 8.16
CA GLY A 215 17.28 -7.24 7.63
C GLY A 215 18.23 -8.42 7.39
N ALA A 216 17.81 -9.68 7.52
CA ALA A 216 18.69 -10.80 7.23
C ALA A 216 18.81 -11.09 5.71
N SER A 217 20.03 -10.96 5.18
CA SER A 217 20.41 -11.28 3.81
C SER A 217 20.28 -12.78 3.52
N CYS A 218 19.74 -13.11 2.35
CA CYS A 218 19.54 -14.48 1.86
C CYS A 218 20.87 -15.08 1.39
N ALA A 219 21.79 -15.35 2.32
CA ALA A 219 23.10 -15.90 2.00
C ALA A 219 23.48 -16.99 2.99
N SER A 220 22.80 -18.14 2.92
CA SER A 220 23.38 -19.48 3.10
C SER A 220 22.29 -20.52 3.36
N VAL A 221 21.75 -21.10 2.30
CA VAL A 221 21.25 -22.48 2.38
C VAL A 221 22.09 -23.27 1.39
N ARG A 222 23.13 -23.96 1.88
CA ARG A 222 23.88 -24.91 1.04
C ARG A 222 23.06 -26.21 0.94
N PRO A 223 23.04 -26.87 -0.23
CA PRO A 223 22.45 -28.20 -0.34
C PRO A 223 23.27 -29.19 0.51
N GLN A 224 22.60 -29.97 1.36
CA GLN A 224 23.17 -31.19 1.92
C GLN A 224 23.14 -32.25 0.82
N GLU A 225 24.30 -32.60 0.27
CA GLU A 225 24.46 -33.79 -0.58
C GLU A 225 24.12 -35.04 0.24
N GLU A 226 23.00 -35.67 -0.10
CA GLU A 226 22.60 -36.95 0.45
C GLU A 226 23.50 -38.06 -0.13
N ARG A 227 24.33 -38.65 0.72
CA ARG A 227 25.17 -39.81 0.40
C ARG A 227 24.30 -40.97 -0.08
N MET A 228 24.40 -41.32 -1.36
CA MET A 228 24.09 -42.67 -1.83
C MET A 228 25.03 -43.67 -1.13
N SER A 229 24.50 -44.43 -0.17
CA SER A 229 25.13 -45.67 0.28
C SER A 229 24.42 -46.83 -0.40
N ALA A 230 25.10 -47.43 -1.38
CA ALA A 230 24.75 -48.72 -1.92
C ALA A 230 24.80 -49.80 -0.82
N ARG A 231 23.72 -50.56 -0.64
CA ARG A 231 23.68 -52.00 -0.39
C ARG A 231 22.26 -52.51 -0.42
#